data_AF-A0A1V9ZZI4-F1
#
_entry.id   AF-A0A1V9ZZI4-F1
#
_cell.length_a   1.000
_cell.length_b   1.000
_cell.length_c   1.000
_cell.angle_alpha   90.00
_cell.angle_beta   90.00
_cell.angle_gamma   90.00
#
_symmetry.space_group_name_H-M   'P 1'
#
loop_
_entity.id
_entity.type
_entity.pdbx_description
1 polymer ?
#
loop_
_entity_poly.entity_id
_entity_poly.type
_entity_poly.pdbx_seq_one_letter_code
_entity_poly.pdbx_strand_id
1 'polypeptide(L)'
;MPGTSRESSPTPMLTAPAPRHNHIRPLLWKNFLLKKKHPVKWALEILVPVIFIVLMGALKHLMKEVKVPSGWSDTSKSVDGHTGTSYNLFQSNMYYITETTTSALLWNLAIEAYKSPLSMANLTAAQNLSCMSFVVQGKVNLDPTSPNAIPTACQERIIPRKIAIVPDNAYTRNYFGQTISKWYPAVTLTNDTLSPVIPAFNDSIIYFADEAALESHVKSNDYGRDINHPYIHSAIVFKNPPTENDFGKAQSIDYVIRLNSTTNDFNNIDGVPRTNVPAYSSQQKKINTENFEAYTKNGFMTLQTLVTRFA
;
A
#
# COMPACT_ATOMS: atom_id res chain seq x y z
N MET A 1 -35.36 55.93 63.27
CA MET A 1 -36.83 56.11 63.15
C MET A 1 -37.23 55.89 61.69
N PRO A 2 -38.46 55.41 61.43
CA PRO A 2 -38.73 54.19 60.66
C PRO A 2 -39.06 54.39 59.17
N GLY A 3 -38.80 53.31 58.41
CA GLY A 3 -39.69 52.67 57.44
C GLY A 3 -40.41 53.50 56.37
N THR A 4 -40.04 53.25 55.11
CA THR A 4 -41.01 53.06 54.02
C THR A 4 -40.42 52.12 52.97
N SER A 5 -40.92 50.89 52.97
CA SER A 5 -40.73 49.90 51.92
C SER A 5 -41.50 50.31 50.66
N ARG A 6 -40.81 50.47 49.52
CA ARG A 6 -41.45 50.50 48.19
C ARG A 6 -41.13 49.20 47.45
N GLU A 7 -42.09 48.29 47.59
CA GLU A 7 -42.60 47.34 46.60
C GLU A 7 -41.83 47.25 45.26
N SER A 8 -41.14 46.13 45.05
CA SER A 8 -40.63 45.73 43.74
C SER A 8 -41.77 45.18 42.89
N SER A 9 -42.31 45.99 41.96
CA SER A 9 -43.26 45.51 40.95
C SER A 9 -42.57 44.58 39.93
N PRO A 10 -43.23 43.49 39.50
CA PRO A 10 -42.63 42.48 38.63
C PRO A 10 -42.48 43.00 37.19
N THR A 11 -41.37 42.64 36.55
CA THR A 11 -41.11 42.86 35.12
C THR A 11 -42.16 42.11 34.30
N PRO A 12 -42.97 42.78 33.46
CA PRO A 12 -43.92 42.07 32.61
C PRO A 12 -43.15 41.32 31.52
N MET A 13 -43.21 39.98 31.55
CA MET A 13 -42.82 39.17 30.41
C MET A 13 -43.81 39.43 29.28
N LEU A 14 -43.32 40.00 28.17
CA LEU A 14 -44.06 40.14 26.93
C LEU A 14 -44.30 38.75 26.32
N THR A 15 -45.39 38.11 26.74
CA THR A 15 -45.90 36.91 26.08
C THR A 15 -46.50 37.33 24.75
N ALA A 16 -45.92 36.89 23.63
CA ALA A 16 -46.46 37.16 22.30
C ALA A 16 -47.90 36.62 22.21
N PRO A 17 -48.89 37.41 21.78
CA PRO A 17 -50.28 36.95 21.70
C PRO A 17 -50.38 35.80 20.69
N ALA A 18 -51.12 34.76 21.05
CA ALA A 18 -51.37 33.62 20.18
C ALA A 18 -51.98 34.11 18.84
N PRO A 19 -51.47 33.65 17.69
CA PRO A 19 -51.85 34.20 16.40
C PRO A 19 -53.33 33.93 16.14
N ARG A 20 -54.14 35.00 16.11
CA ARG A 20 -55.55 34.89 15.71
C ARG A 20 -55.59 34.43 14.24
N HIS A 21 -56.21 33.28 13.97
CA HIS A 21 -56.31 32.66 12.64
C HIS A 21 -56.75 33.64 11.52
N ASN A 22 -57.44 34.73 11.86
CA ASN A 22 -57.91 35.77 10.95
C ASN A 22 -56.82 36.69 10.37
N HIS A 23 -55.59 36.69 10.90
CA HIS A 23 -54.49 37.51 10.36
C HIS A 23 -53.64 36.78 9.31
N ILE A 24 -53.72 35.45 9.22
CA ILE A 24 -52.92 34.65 8.28
C ILE A 24 -53.41 34.88 6.84
N ARG A 25 -54.74 34.90 6.63
CA ARG A 25 -55.35 35.10 5.31
C ARG A 25 -54.99 36.45 4.66
N PRO A 26 -55.09 37.62 5.34
CA PRO A 26 -54.68 38.88 4.74
C PRO A 26 -53.16 38.97 4.52
N LEU A 27 -52.33 38.32 5.33
CA LEU A 27 -50.88 38.27 5.12
C LEU A 27 -50.51 37.40 3.91
N LEU A 28 -51.14 36.24 3.72
CA LEU A 28 -50.98 35.42 2.52
C LEU A 28 -51.49 36.16 1.28
N TRP A 29 -52.62 36.86 1.38
CA TRP A 29 -53.17 37.68 0.29
C TRP A 29 -52.24 38.84 -0.09
N LYS A 30 -51.65 39.53 0.90
CA LYS A 30 -50.65 40.58 0.67
C LYS A 30 -49.41 40.00 -0.03
N ASN A 31 -48.87 38.89 0.45
CA ASN A 31 -47.73 38.22 -0.19
C ASN A 31 -48.05 37.74 -1.61
N PHE A 32 -49.27 37.22 -1.83
CA PHE A 32 -49.75 36.83 -3.15
C PHE A 32 -49.83 38.04 -4.10
N LEU A 33 -50.41 39.15 -3.66
CA LEU A 33 -50.47 40.39 -4.46
C LEU A 33 -49.08 40.96 -4.76
N LEU A 34 -48.14 40.88 -3.81
CA LEU A 34 -46.75 41.29 -4.01
C LEU A 34 -46.04 40.40 -5.04
N LYS A 35 -46.26 39.08 -5.01
CA LYS A 35 -45.73 38.16 -6.03
C LYS A 35 -46.36 38.41 -7.40
N LYS A 36 -47.67 38.69 -7.47
CA LYS A 36 -48.40 39.03 -8.72
C LYS A 36 -47.86 40.30 -9.40
N LYS A 37 -47.40 41.30 -8.62
CA LYS A 37 -46.82 42.55 -9.15
C LYS A 37 -45.39 42.39 -9.70
N HIS A 38 -44.70 41.30 -9.36
CA HIS A 38 -43.36 41.00 -9.84
C HIS A 38 -43.36 39.69 -10.65
N PRO A 39 -44.01 39.67 -11.83
CA PRO A 39 -44.19 38.45 -12.61
C PRO A 39 -42.85 37.80 -13.00
N VAL A 40 -41.80 38.59 -13.21
CA VAL A 40 -40.45 38.10 -13.50
C VAL A 40 -39.85 37.31 -12.33
N LYS A 41 -40.02 37.79 -11.08
CA LYS A 41 -39.52 37.09 -9.89
C LYS A 41 -40.25 35.77 -9.68
N TRP A 42 -41.57 35.78 -9.88
CA TRP A 42 -42.41 34.59 -9.79
C TRP A 42 -42.06 33.57 -10.89
N ALA A 43 -41.85 34.03 -12.12
CA ALA A 43 -41.41 33.19 -13.22
C ALA A 43 -40.02 32.57 -12.95
N LEU A 44 -39.05 33.33 -12.43
CA LEU A 44 -37.73 32.80 -12.07
C LEU A 44 -37.79 31.79 -10.91
N GLU A 45 -38.63 32.03 -9.90
CA GLU A 45 -38.82 31.11 -8.76
C GLU A 45 -39.29 29.72 -9.21
N ILE A 46 -40.04 29.64 -10.33
CA ILE A 46 -40.50 28.37 -10.92
C ILE A 46 -39.53 27.87 -11.99
N LEU A 47 -39.05 28.74 -12.88
CA LEU A 47 -38.23 28.36 -14.02
C LEU A 47 -36.85 27.87 -13.60
N VAL A 48 -36.21 28.48 -12.61
CA VAL A 48 -34.87 28.08 -12.17
C VAL A 48 -34.82 26.62 -11.70
N PRO A 49 -35.67 26.16 -10.75
CA PRO A 49 -35.67 24.76 -10.35
C PRO A 49 -36.08 23.81 -11.48
N VAL A 50 -37.01 24.22 -12.36
CA VAL A 50 -37.42 23.41 -13.52
C VAL A 50 -36.27 23.25 -14.52
N ILE A 51 -35.57 24.34 -14.87
CA ILE A 51 -34.39 24.32 -15.74
C ILE A 51 -33.29 23.46 -15.14
N PHE A 52 -33.07 23.53 -13.83
CA PHE A 52 -32.08 22.69 -13.15
C PHE A 52 -32.42 21.20 -13.22
N ILE A 53 -33.70 20.83 -13.05
CA ILE A 53 -34.17 19.45 -13.21
C ILE A 53 -33.99 18.97 -14.66
N VAL A 54 -34.35 19.81 -15.64
CA VAL A 54 -34.18 19.49 -17.06
C VAL A 54 -32.70 19.33 -17.42
N LEU A 55 -31.83 20.21 -16.91
CA LEU A 55 -30.38 20.12 -17.08
C LEU A 55 -29.82 18.84 -16.46
N MET A 56 -30.24 18.49 -15.24
CA MET A 56 -29.84 17.24 -14.60
C MET A 56 -30.34 16.00 -15.37
N GLY A 57 -31.56 16.05 -15.92
CA GLY A 57 -32.10 15.00 -16.78
C GLY A 57 -31.32 14.86 -18.09
N ALA A 58 -30.95 15.98 -18.72
CA ALA A 58 -30.12 15.99 -19.92
C ALA A 58 -28.70 15.47 -19.63
N LEU A 59 -28.08 15.90 -18.52
CA LEU A 59 -26.79 15.38 -18.05
C LEU A 59 -26.86 13.88 -17.77
N LYS A 60 -27.95 13.39 -17.19
CA LYS A 60 -28.16 11.95 -16.96
C LYS A 60 -28.21 11.17 -18.27
N HIS A 61 -28.84 11.70 -19.31
CA HIS A 61 -28.85 11.07 -20.64
C HIS A 61 -27.47 11.03 -21.31
N LEU A 62 -26.57 11.94 -20.94
CA LEU A 62 -25.18 11.90 -21.40
C LEU A 62 -24.33 10.87 -20.63
N MET A 63 -24.79 10.42 -19.46
CA MET A 63 -24.15 9.33 -18.75
C MET A 63 -24.60 7.99 -19.35
N LYS A 64 -23.65 7.20 -19.85
CA LYS A 64 -23.93 5.85 -20.31
C LYS A 64 -24.15 4.94 -19.10
N GLU A 65 -25.35 4.38 -18.99
CA GLU A 65 -25.60 3.28 -18.07
C GLU A 65 -25.01 2.00 -18.65
N VAL A 66 -24.07 1.39 -17.93
CA VAL A 66 -23.44 0.13 -18.31
C VAL A 66 -23.87 -0.94 -17.32
N LYS A 67 -24.59 -1.96 -17.80
CA LYS A 67 -24.99 -3.10 -16.98
C LYS A 67 -23.79 -4.02 -16.80
N VAL A 68 -23.19 -4.03 -15.61
CA VAL A 68 -22.05 -4.90 -15.31
C VAL A 68 -22.57 -6.29 -14.89
N PRO A 69 -22.20 -7.37 -15.59
CA PRO A 69 -22.57 -8.73 -15.20
C PRO A 69 -21.99 -9.12 -13.85
N SER A 70 -22.67 -10.00 -13.11
CA SER A 70 -22.13 -10.57 -11.87
C SER A 70 -20.84 -11.37 -12.12
N GLY A 71 -19.88 -11.28 -11.21
CA GLY A 71 -18.59 -11.99 -11.29
C GLY A 71 -17.41 -11.05 -11.46
N TRP A 72 -16.34 -11.53 -12.10
CA TRP A 72 -15.14 -10.75 -12.40
C TRP A 72 -15.39 -9.92 -13.65
N SER A 73 -15.95 -8.73 -13.48
CA SER A 73 -16.42 -7.90 -14.60
C SER A 73 -16.06 -6.42 -14.42
N ASP A 74 -15.86 -5.71 -15.52
CA ASP A 74 -15.64 -4.26 -15.51
C ASP A 74 -16.51 -3.52 -16.54
N THR A 75 -16.23 -2.22 -16.69
CA THR A 75 -16.91 -1.32 -17.62
C THR A 75 -16.11 -1.07 -18.90
N SER A 76 -15.00 -1.80 -19.14
CA SER A 76 -13.94 -1.40 -20.06
C SER A 76 -14.29 -1.58 -21.54
N LYS A 77 -15.14 -2.55 -21.93
CA LYS A 77 -15.71 -2.65 -23.29
C LYS A 77 -16.86 -3.65 -23.43
N SER A 78 -18.02 -3.11 -23.75
CA SER A 78 -19.21 -3.84 -24.15
C SER A 78 -19.21 -4.14 -25.66
N VAL A 79 -19.55 -5.37 -26.08
CA VAL A 79 -19.80 -5.69 -27.50
C VAL A 79 -20.95 -4.83 -28.06
N ASP A 80 -21.87 -4.46 -27.18
CA ASP A 80 -23.14 -3.77 -27.43
C ASP A 80 -23.17 -2.31 -26.93
N GLY A 81 -22.06 -1.76 -26.43
CA GLY A 81 -21.98 -0.42 -25.83
C GLY A 81 -22.71 -0.21 -24.48
N HIS A 82 -23.45 -1.21 -23.98
CA HIS A 82 -24.34 -1.13 -22.81
C HIS A 82 -24.14 -2.22 -21.75
N THR A 83 -23.37 -3.26 -22.03
CA THR A 83 -23.10 -4.39 -21.12
C THR A 83 -21.60 -4.48 -20.79
N GLY A 84 -21.24 -4.46 -19.51
CA GLY A 84 -19.84 -4.59 -19.07
C GLY A 84 -19.18 -5.89 -19.53
N THR A 85 -17.84 -5.93 -19.53
CA THR A 85 -17.08 -7.12 -19.91
C THR A 85 -16.98 -8.05 -18.72
N SER A 86 -17.33 -9.33 -18.88
CA SER A 86 -17.00 -10.37 -17.90
C SER A 86 -15.72 -11.10 -18.31
N TYR A 87 -14.92 -11.46 -17.32
CA TYR A 87 -13.67 -12.17 -17.47
C TYR A 87 -13.78 -13.51 -16.76
N ASN A 88 -13.18 -14.55 -17.33
CA ASN A 88 -12.78 -15.70 -16.53
C ASN A 88 -11.67 -15.23 -15.57
N LEU A 89 -11.76 -15.64 -14.29
CA LEU A 89 -10.80 -15.27 -13.25
C LEU A 89 -9.36 -15.44 -13.74
N PHE A 90 -9.03 -16.55 -14.41
CA PHE A 90 -7.66 -16.86 -14.83
C PHE A 90 -7.30 -16.41 -16.26
N GLN A 91 -8.18 -15.69 -16.93
CA GLN A 91 -7.94 -15.24 -18.31
C GLN A 91 -7.20 -13.90 -18.37
N SER A 92 -7.33 -13.07 -17.34
CA SER A 92 -6.69 -11.76 -17.25
C SER A 92 -6.10 -11.55 -15.87
N ASN A 93 -4.85 -11.10 -15.79
CA ASN A 93 -4.14 -10.77 -14.56
C ASN A 93 -4.72 -9.55 -13.80
N MET A 94 -5.88 -9.04 -14.24
CA MET A 94 -6.58 -7.93 -13.63
C MET A 94 -7.16 -8.28 -12.24
N TYR A 95 -7.65 -9.52 -12.07
CA TYR A 95 -8.35 -9.96 -10.85
C TYR A 95 -7.63 -11.04 -10.06
N TYR A 96 -6.64 -11.69 -10.66
CA TYR A 96 -5.77 -12.64 -9.98
C TYR A 96 -4.33 -12.27 -10.29
N ILE A 97 -3.47 -12.44 -9.30
CA ILE A 97 -2.07 -12.13 -9.41
C ILE A 97 -1.33 -13.29 -8.79
N THR A 98 -0.36 -13.81 -9.54
CA THR A 98 0.47 -14.92 -9.08
C THR A 98 1.57 -14.38 -8.18
N GLU A 99 1.67 -14.93 -6.98
CA GLU A 99 2.77 -14.63 -6.06
C GLU A 99 4.11 -15.10 -6.62
N THR A 100 5.15 -14.36 -6.28
CA THR A 100 6.53 -14.77 -6.56
C THR A 100 6.94 -15.89 -5.61
N THR A 101 7.75 -16.85 -6.08
CA THR A 101 8.33 -17.87 -5.21
C THR A 101 9.46 -17.27 -4.38
N THR A 102 9.83 -17.86 -3.24
CA THR A 102 10.96 -17.35 -2.44
C THR A 102 12.25 -17.24 -3.26
N SER A 103 12.56 -18.25 -4.07
CA SER A 103 13.73 -18.22 -4.96
C SER A 103 13.67 -17.09 -5.98
N ALA A 104 12.50 -16.82 -6.56
CA ALA A 104 12.30 -15.71 -7.48
C ALA A 104 12.38 -14.34 -6.76
N LEU A 105 11.87 -14.24 -5.52
CA LEU A 105 12.04 -13.07 -4.68
C LEU A 105 13.52 -12.77 -4.42
N LEU A 106 14.29 -13.78 -3.99
CA LEU A 106 15.74 -13.63 -3.73
C LEU A 106 16.49 -13.14 -4.98
N TRP A 107 16.14 -13.67 -6.15
CA TRP A 107 16.72 -13.20 -7.41
C TRP A 107 16.27 -11.78 -7.78
N ASN A 108 15.00 -11.44 -7.56
CA ASN A 108 14.47 -10.11 -7.82
C ASN A 108 15.18 -9.02 -7.00
N LEU A 109 15.56 -9.31 -5.75
CA LEU A 109 16.36 -8.39 -4.93
C LEU A 109 17.68 -7.99 -5.61
N ALA A 110 18.35 -8.96 -6.26
CA ALA A 110 19.57 -8.72 -7.01
C ALA A 110 19.29 -7.94 -8.31
N ILE A 111 18.23 -8.29 -9.03
CA ILE A 111 17.85 -7.61 -10.27
C ILE A 111 17.52 -6.13 -10.01
N GLU A 112 16.74 -5.83 -8.98
CA GLU A 112 16.38 -4.46 -8.61
C GLU A 112 17.60 -3.62 -8.20
N ALA A 113 18.49 -4.20 -7.39
CA ALA A 113 19.73 -3.54 -7.00
C ALA A 113 20.63 -3.25 -8.22
N TYR A 114 20.68 -4.15 -9.20
CA TYR A 114 21.47 -3.97 -10.42
C TYR A 114 20.85 -2.96 -11.40
N LYS A 115 19.52 -2.83 -11.44
CA LYS A 115 18.81 -1.86 -12.31
C LYS A 115 18.98 -0.42 -11.88
N SER A 116 19.24 -0.17 -10.60
CA SER A 116 19.38 1.18 -10.03
C SER A 116 20.78 1.40 -9.43
N PRO A 117 21.88 1.24 -10.21
CA PRO A 117 23.21 1.48 -9.70
C PRO A 117 23.45 2.98 -9.56
N LEU A 118 24.32 3.37 -8.62
CA LEU A 118 24.69 4.78 -8.40
C LEU A 118 25.35 5.40 -9.65
N SER A 119 26.20 4.64 -10.36
CA SER A 119 26.74 4.96 -11.69
C SER A 119 27.63 3.83 -12.23
N MET A 120 27.50 3.45 -13.50
CA MET A 120 28.37 2.45 -14.17
C MET A 120 29.30 3.08 -15.22
N ALA A 121 29.31 4.40 -15.35
CA ALA A 121 29.92 5.12 -16.48
C ALA A 121 31.45 4.99 -16.59
N ASN A 122 32.14 4.61 -15.51
CA ASN A 122 33.61 4.56 -15.44
C ASN A 122 34.17 3.12 -15.31
N LEU A 123 33.35 2.09 -15.55
CA LEU A 123 33.80 0.70 -15.48
C LEU A 123 34.39 0.24 -16.82
N THR A 124 35.53 -0.45 -16.75
CA THR A 124 36.09 -1.19 -17.88
C THR A 124 35.16 -2.35 -18.28
N ALA A 125 35.33 -2.88 -19.50
CA ALA A 125 34.57 -4.05 -19.95
C ALA A 125 34.73 -5.26 -18.99
N ALA A 126 35.94 -5.47 -18.46
CA ALA A 126 36.21 -6.53 -17.49
C ALA A 126 35.49 -6.31 -16.14
N GLN A 127 35.45 -5.06 -15.66
CA GLN A 127 34.72 -4.72 -14.43
C GLN A 127 33.20 -4.84 -14.61
N ASN A 128 32.67 -4.45 -15.78
CA ASN A 128 31.25 -4.65 -16.09
C ASN A 128 30.87 -6.13 -16.09
N LEU A 129 31.69 -6.99 -16.72
CA LEU A 129 31.50 -8.45 -16.68
C LEU A 129 31.57 -8.99 -15.25
N SER A 130 32.48 -8.48 -14.42
CA SER A 130 32.54 -8.83 -13.00
C SER A 130 31.27 -8.42 -12.27
N CYS A 131 30.72 -7.23 -12.52
CA CYS A 131 29.47 -6.78 -11.88
C CYS A 131 28.23 -7.52 -12.37
N MET A 132 28.22 -8.06 -13.58
CA MET A 132 27.14 -8.94 -14.02
C MET A 132 27.03 -10.21 -13.15
N SER A 133 28.13 -10.67 -12.53
CA SER A 133 28.08 -11.82 -11.63
C SER A 133 27.23 -11.58 -10.37
N PHE A 134 26.98 -10.32 -10.00
CA PHE A 134 26.04 -9.97 -8.92
C PHE A 134 24.63 -10.53 -9.19
N VAL A 135 24.12 -10.36 -10.42
CA VAL A 135 22.78 -10.84 -10.81
C VAL A 135 22.81 -12.26 -11.35
N VAL A 136 23.82 -12.59 -12.17
CA VAL A 136 23.88 -13.88 -12.85
C VAL A 136 24.28 -14.97 -11.86
N GLN A 137 25.32 -14.75 -11.05
CA GLN A 137 25.83 -15.77 -10.12
C GLN A 137 25.35 -15.56 -8.68
N GLY A 138 24.39 -14.66 -8.46
CA GLY A 138 23.82 -14.40 -7.13
C GLY A 138 24.83 -13.95 -6.08
N LYS A 139 25.90 -13.26 -6.50
CA LYS A 139 26.96 -12.75 -5.62
C LYS A 139 26.50 -11.53 -4.83
N VAL A 140 25.63 -11.75 -3.85
CA VAL A 140 24.95 -10.68 -3.09
C VAL A 140 25.45 -10.55 -1.65
N ASN A 141 26.33 -11.42 -1.16
CA ASN A 141 26.75 -11.42 0.24
C ASN A 141 27.60 -10.17 0.57
N LEU A 142 27.36 -9.57 1.74
CA LEU A 142 28.06 -8.39 2.22
C LEU A 142 29.46 -8.70 2.76
N ASP A 143 29.69 -9.93 3.23
CA ASP A 143 30.98 -10.37 3.74
C ASP A 143 31.95 -10.60 2.57
N PRO A 144 33.08 -9.85 2.49
CA PRO A 144 34.05 -9.99 1.41
C PRO A 144 34.76 -11.35 1.38
N THR A 145 34.71 -12.12 2.47
CA THR A 145 35.32 -13.46 2.55
C THR A 145 34.41 -14.56 2.02
N SER A 146 33.13 -14.26 1.82
CA SER A 146 32.15 -15.22 1.31
C SER A 146 32.43 -15.60 -0.15
N PRO A 147 32.23 -16.87 -0.55
CA PRO A 147 32.29 -17.25 -1.98
C PRO A 147 31.25 -16.51 -2.83
N ASN A 148 30.15 -16.06 -2.21
CA ASN A 148 29.07 -15.31 -2.82
C ASN A 148 29.17 -13.80 -2.54
N ALA A 149 30.34 -13.31 -2.15
CA ALA A 149 30.59 -11.89 -1.87
C ALA A 149 30.35 -11.01 -3.09
N ILE A 150 29.83 -9.82 -2.86
CA ILE A 150 29.69 -8.79 -3.90
C ILE A 150 31.09 -8.48 -4.47
N PRO A 151 31.28 -8.58 -5.81
CA PRO A 151 32.57 -8.31 -6.42
C PRO A 151 33.07 -6.91 -6.09
N THR A 152 34.36 -6.79 -5.76
CA THR A 152 34.98 -5.53 -5.30
C THR A 152 34.80 -4.37 -6.29
N ALA A 153 34.78 -4.66 -7.58
CA ALA A 153 34.51 -3.68 -8.63
C ALA A 153 33.14 -2.99 -8.52
N CYS A 154 32.21 -3.58 -7.77
CA CYS A 154 30.80 -3.19 -7.72
C CYS A 154 30.36 -2.65 -6.35
N GLN A 155 31.18 -2.79 -5.31
CA GLN A 155 30.81 -2.48 -3.92
C GLN A 155 30.43 -1.01 -3.70
N GLU A 156 30.94 -0.08 -4.50
CA GLU A 156 30.59 1.35 -4.45
C GLU A 156 29.51 1.76 -5.49
N ARG A 157 29.04 0.81 -6.30
CA ARG A 157 28.15 1.10 -7.45
C ARG A 157 26.79 0.44 -7.30
N ILE A 158 26.77 -0.79 -6.78
CA ILE A 158 25.58 -1.59 -6.57
C ILE A 158 25.36 -1.71 -5.08
N ILE A 159 24.24 -1.16 -4.62
CA ILE A 159 23.80 -1.31 -3.24
C ILE A 159 22.78 -2.46 -3.19
N PRO A 160 23.07 -3.54 -2.47
CA PRO A 160 22.18 -4.69 -2.42
C PRO A 160 20.89 -4.36 -1.66
N ARG A 161 19.83 -5.08 -2.01
CA ARG A 161 18.55 -5.08 -1.27
C ARG A 161 18.50 -6.33 -0.40
N LYS A 162 18.19 -6.16 0.89
CA LYS A 162 18.21 -7.22 1.89
C LYS A 162 16.85 -7.41 2.56
N ILE A 163 16.62 -8.63 3.02
CA ILE A 163 15.53 -8.95 3.95
C ILE A 163 16.08 -8.85 5.37
N ALA A 164 15.51 -7.97 6.18
CA ALA A 164 15.87 -7.84 7.58
C ALA A 164 15.21 -8.93 8.43
N ILE A 165 15.95 -9.51 9.38
CA ILE A 165 15.41 -10.42 10.40
C ILE A 165 15.66 -9.80 11.77
N VAL A 166 14.60 -9.74 12.59
CA VAL A 166 14.62 -9.10 13.91
C VAL A 166 13.86 -9.97 14.92
N PRO A 167 14.34 -10.14 16.16
CA PRO A 167 15.64 -9.71 16.70
C PRO A 167 16.78 -10.66 16.29
N ASP A 168 18.04 -10.25 16.41
CA ASP A 168 19.21 -11.12 16.24
C ASP A 168 19.45 -11.91 17.52
N ASN A 169 18.96 -13.16 17.56
CA ASN A 169 19.13 -14.05 18.70
C ASN A 169 19.28 -15.50 18.24
N ALA A 170 19.43 -16.43 19.20
CA ALA A 170 19.59 -17.84 18.88
C ALA A 170 18.42 -18.42 18.07
N TYR A 171 17.18 -17.99 18.33
CA TYR A 171 16.02 -18.46 17.58
C TYR A 171 16.07 -18.02 16.12
N THR A 172 16.28 -16.73 15.85
CA THR A 172 16.27 -16.20 14.49
C THR A 172 17.50 -16.62 13.69
N ARG A 173 18.68 -16.68 14.32
CA ARG A 173 19.94 -17.00 13.65
C ARG A 173 20.17 -18.50 13.52
N ASN A 174 20.07 -19.25 14.62
CA ASN A 174 20.46 -20.67 14.66
C ASN A 174 19.31 -21.61 14.30
N TYR A 175 18.06 -21.21 14.51
CA TYR A 175 16.91 -22.06 14.24
C TYR A 175 16.18 -21.66 12.95
N PHE A 176 15.57 -20.47 12.91
CA PHE A 176 14.88 -19.96 11.72
C PHE A 176 15.82 -19.81 10.53
N GLY A 177 16.87 -18.98 10.67
CA GLY A 177 17.81 -18.65 9.61
C GLY A 177 18.49 -19.88 9.00
N GLN A 178 18.98 -20.79 9.84
CA GLN A 178 19.60 -22.05 9.38
C GLN A 178 18.59 -22.98 8.69
N THR A 179 17.36 -23.10 9.20
CA THR A 179 16.34 -23.96 8.58
C THR A 179 15.95 -23.44 7.21
N ILE A 180 15.65 -22.14 7.11
CA ILE A 180 15.32 -21.51 5.84
C ILE A 180 16.50 -21.57 4.85
N SER A 181 17.74 -21.39 5.33
CA SER A 181 18.94 -21.48 4.48
C SER A 181 19.16 -22.89 3.91
N LYS A 182 18.75 -23.94 4.63
CA LYS A 182 18.74 -25.31 4.10
C LYS A 182 17.67 -25.52 3.03
N TRP A 183 16.53 -24.85 3.14
CA TRP A 183 15.45 -24.93 2.16
C TRP A 183 15.73 -24.12 0.90
N TYR A 184 16.47 -23.01 1.05
CA TYR A 184 16.81 -22.08 -0.03
C TYR A 184 18.32 -21.82 -0.08
N PRO A 185 19.14 -22.84 -0.40
CA PRO A 185 20.56 -22.67 -0.64
C PRO A 185 20.81 -21.93 -1.97
N ALA A 186 22.06 -21.58 -2.26
CA ALA A 186 22.42 -21.14 -3.60
C ALA A 186 22.22 -22.30 -4.58
N VAL A 187 21.45 -22.07 -5.66
CA VAL A 187 21.13 -23.11 -6.65
C VAL A 187 21.65 -22.72 -8.01
N THR A 188 22.62 -23.48 -8.50
CA THR A 188 23.16 -23.36 -9.86
C THR A 188 22.19 -23.98 -10.87
N LEU A 189 21.79 -23.23 -11.90
CA LEU A 189 20.78 -23.66 -12.87
C LEU A 189 21.36 -24.48 -14.03
N THR A 190 22.64 -24.34 -14.35
CA THR A 190 23.33 -25.08 -15.42
C THR A 190 24.72 -25.54 -14.96
N ASN A 191 25.32 -26.49 -15.67
CA ASN A 191 26.66 -27.00 -15.33
C ASN A 191 27.80 -26.23 -16.01
N ASP A 192 27.58 -24.97 -16.39
CA ASP A 192 28.56 -24.17 -17.14
C ASP A 192 29.31 -23.18 -16.23
N THR A 193 30.46 -22.71 -16.70
CA THR A 193 31.35 -21.74 -16.04
C THR A 193 30.69 -20.38 -15.75
N LEU A 194 29.69 -20.01 -16.55
CA LEU A 194 28.85 -18.80 -16.37
C LEU A 194 27.41 -19.16 -16.01
N SER A 195 27.20 -20.25 -15.27
CA SER A 195 25.86 -20.66 -14.90
C SER A 195 25.15 -19.57 -14.08
N PRO A 196 23.88 -19.26 -14.41
CA PRO A 196 23.00 -18.55 -13.51
C PRO A 196 22.89 -19.30 -12.18
N VAL A 197 22.92 -18.57 -11.06
CA VAL A 197 22.78 -19.08 -9.70
C VAL A 197 21.70 -18.27 -8.99
N ILE A 198 20.71 -18.97 -8.45
CA ILE A 198 19.73 -18.37 -7.54
C ILE A 198 20.47 -18.05 -6.24
N PRO A 199 20.43 -16.78 -5.74
CA PRO A 199 21.08 -16.41 -4.50
C PRO A 199 20.59 -17.24 -3.32
N ALA A 200 21.49 -17.58 -2.39
CA ALA A 200 21.08 -18.24 -1.15
C ALA A 200 20.29 -17.26 -0.25
N PHE A 201 19.39 -17.81 0.56
CA PHE A 201 18.68 -17.02 1.57
C PHE A 201 19.66 -16.35 2.54
N ASN A 202 20.62 -17.11 3.08
CA ASN A 202 21.60 -16.58 4.05
C ASN A 202 22.43 -15.40 3.50
N ASP A 203 22.69 -15.38 2.20
CA ASP A 203 23.43 -14.30 1.55
C ASP A 203 22.55 -13.05 1.32
N SER A 204 21.23 -13.20 1.34
CA SER A 204 20.24 -12.17 0.99
C SER A 204 19.59 -11.50 2.21
N ILE A 205 19.93 -11.94 3.42
CA ILE A 205 19.39 -11.42 4.68
C ILE A 205 20.40 -10.55 5.43
N ILE A 206 19.89 -9.77 6.38
CA ILE A 206 20.67 -9.07 7.39
C ILE A 206 19.94 -9.15 8.73
N TYR A 207 20.67 -9.31 9.82
CA TYR A 207 20.09 -9.39 11.16
C TYR A 207 20.24 -8.04 11.87
N PHE A 208 19.21 -7.65 12.63
CA PHE A 208 19.27 -6.51 13.53
C PHE A 208 18.97 -6.96 14.96
N ALA A 209 19.72 -6.42 15.93
CA ALA A 209 19.58 -6.77 17.35
C ALA A 209 18.14 -6.62 17.84
N ASP A 210 17.47 -5.53 17.49
CA ASP A 210 16.09 -5.23 17.84
C ASP A 210 15.42 -4.32 16.80
N GLU A 211 14.15 -3.99 17.02
CA GLU A 211 13.40 -3.10 16.14
C GLU A 211 13.97 -1.68 16.11
N ALA A 212 14.54 -1.19 17.21
CA ALA A 212 15.09 0.16 17.28
C ALA A 212 16.35 0.27 16.40
N ALA A 213 17.18 -0.78 16.35
CA ALA A 213 18.34 -0.87 15.47
C ALA A 213 17.92 -0.88 14.00
N LEU A 214 16.88 -1.64 13.63
CA LEU A 214 16.32 -1.62 12.27
C LEU A 214 15.80 -0.22 11.91
N GLU A 215 15.02 0.41 12.79
CA GLU A 215 14.47 1.74 12.57
C GLU A 215 15.56 2.82 12.46
N SER A 216 16.61 2.72 13.28
CA SER A 216 17.78 3.59 13.23
C SER A 216 18.52 3.45 11.90
N HIS A 217 18.71 2.22 11.42
CA HIS A 217 19.33 1.93 10.12
C HIS A 217 18.55 2.58 8.96
N VAL A 218 17.25 2.36 8.90
CA VAL A 218 16.39 2.87 7.81
C VAL A 218 16.26 4.40 7.85
N LYS A 219 16.37 5.02 9.04
CA LYS A 219 16.32 6.48 9.21
C LYS A 219 17.69 7.15 9.11
N SER A 220 18.77 6.38 9.01
CA SER A 220 20.12 6.93 8.90
C SER A 220 20.31 7.70 7.59
N ASN A 221 21.17 8.72 7.62
CA ASN A 221 21.54 9.46 6.40
C ASN A 221 22.30 8.60 5.40
N ASP A 222 22.89 7.49 5.86
CA ASP A 222 23.69 6.56 5.09
C ASP A 222 22.87 5.41 4.50
N TYR A 223 21.57 5.35 4.81
CA TYR A 223 20.66 4.33 4.30
C TYR A 223 20.67 4.27 2.77
N GLY A 224 21.07 3.12 2.24
CA GLY A 224 21.14 2.88 0.80
C GLY A 224 22.21 3.72 0.11
N ARG A 225 23.33 4.03 0.78
CA ARG A 225 24.47 4.71 0.15
C ARG A 225 25.64 3.79 -0.15
N ASP A 226 25.80 2.73 0.63
CA ASP A 226 26.92 1.82 0.53
C ASP A 226 26.52 0.37 0.90
N ILE A 227 27.46 -0.55 0.78
CA ILE A 227 27.27 -1.98 1.05
C ILE A 227 27.01 -2.29 2.54
N ASN A 228 27.55 -1.48 3.46
CA ASN A 228 27.35 -1.65 4.90
C ASN A 228 25.99 -1.12 5.35
N HIS A 229 25.43 -0.18 4.58
CA HIS A 229 24.11 0.40 4.78
C HIS A 229 23.15 0.04 3.62
N PRO A 230 22.87 -1.26 3.38
CA PRO A 230 22.07 -1.68 2.24
C PRO A 230 20.61 -1.24 2.38
N TYR A 231 19.91 -1.25 1.24
CA TYR A 231 18.47 -1.08 1.23
C TYR A 231 17.79 -2.28 1.91
N ILE A 232 16.83 -1.99 2.79
CA ILE A 232 15.94 -3.01 3.36
C ILE A 232 14.70 -3.09 2.48
N HIS A 233 14.55 -4.20 1.75
CA HIS A 233 13.37 -4.46 0.94
C HIS A 233 12.16 -4.77 1.85
N SER A 234 12.38 -5.68 2.80
CA SER A 234 11.36 -6.15 3.73
C SER A 234 12.01 -6.53 5.07
N ALA A 235 11.22 -6.59 6.14
CA ALA A 235 11.66 -7.07 7.44
C ALA A 235 10.69 -8.12 7.99
N ILE A 236 11.23 -9.19 8.55
CA ILE A 236 10.50 -10.19 9.35
C ILE A 236 10.84 -9.91 10.81
N VAL A 237 9.85 -9.45 11.56
CA VAL A 237 9.99 -9.06 12.95
C VAL A 237 9.24 -10.06 13.82
N PHE A 238 9.97 -10.90 14.56
CA PHE A 238 9.40 -11.84 15.51
C PHE A 238 9.14 -11.13 16.84
N LYS A 239 7.91 -11.25 17.33
CA LYS A 239 7.51 -10.74 18.64
C LYS A 239 7.59 -11.88 19.64
N ASN A 240 8.41 -11.71 20.69
CA ASN A 240 8.61 -12.73 21.73
C ASN A 240 8.95 -14.13 21.16
N PRO A 241 10.03 -14.27 20.36
CA PRO A 241 10.40 -15.56 19.79
C PRO A 241 10.68 -16.61 20.89
N PRO A 242 10.45 -17.91 20.60
CA PRO A 242 10.75 -19.01 21.52
C PRO A 242 12.20 -18.99 22.03
N THR A 243 12.39 -19.45 23.27
CA THR A 243 13.72 -19.61 23.87
C THR A 243 14.37 -20.93 23.43
N GLU A 244 15.67 -21.09 23.66
CA GLU A 244 16.42 -22.29 23.23
C GLU A 244 15.82 -23.60 23.77
N ASN A 245 15.23 -23.56 24.98
CA ASN A 245 14.58 -24.71 25.60
C ASN A 245 13.32 -25.18 24.85
N ASP A 246 12.78 -24.33 23.97
CA ASP A 246 11.54 -24.56 23.23
C ASP A 246 11.79 -24.85 21.75
N PHE A 247 13.06 -24.92 21.32
CA PHE A 247 13.40 -25.27 19.95
C PHE A 247 12.87 -26.67 19.59
N GLY A 248 12.27 -26.78 18.41
CA GLY A 248 11.66 -28.03 17.92
C GLY A 248 10.31 -28.39 18.56
N LYS A 249 9.79 -27.60 19.49
CA LYS A 249 8.44 -27.77 20.05
C LYS A 249 7.44 -26.88 19.31
N ALA A 250 6.21 -27.37 19.15
CA ALA A 250 5.11 -26.55 18.65
C ALA A 250 4.86 -25.39 19.64
N GLN A 251 4.98 -24.17 19.16
CA GLN A 251 4.78 -22.93 19.92
C GLN A 251 4.05 -21.92 19.03
N SER A 252 3.31 -20.99 19.65
CA SER A 252 2.76 -19.86 18.90
C SER A 252 3.90 -18.95 18.49
N ILE A 253 3.96 -18.59 17.22
CA ILE A 253 4.96 -17.66 16.68
C ILE A 253 4.23 -16.40 16.27
N ASP A 254 4.47 -15.33 17.02
CA ASP A 254 3.95 -14.00 16.70
C ASP A 254 5.00 -13.28 15.83
N TYR A 255 4.62 -12.86 14.63
CA TYR A 255 5.51 -12.12 13.75
C TYR A 255 4.79 -11.04 12.94
N VAL A 256 5.55 -10.08 12.45
CA VAL A 256 5.09 -9.00 11.59
C VAL A 256 6.02 -8.91 10.38
N ILE A 257 5.43 -8.87 9.19
CA ILE A 257 6.17 -8.55 7.96
C ILE A 257 6.01 -7.05 7.69
N ARG A 258 7.14 -6.35 7.62
CA ARG A 258 7.20 -4.93 7.25
C ARG A 258 7.74 -4.81 5.84
N LEU A 259 7.11 -3.97 5.04
CA LEU A 259 7.53 -3.67 3.68
C LEU A 259 7.72 -2.17 3.52
N ASN A 260 8.58 -1.77 2.58
CA ASN A 260 8.82 -0.36 2.31
C ASN A 260 7.58 0.31 1.70
N SER A 261 7.00 1.29 2.40
CA SER A 261 5.85 2.05 1.93
C SER A 261 6.29 3.41 1.40
N THR A 262 6.70 3.47 0.14
CA THR A 262 7.09 4.71 -0.56
C THR A 262 5.92 5.45 -1.21
N THR A 263 4.68 5.17 -0.77
CA THR A 263 3.44 5.76 -1.29
C THR A 263 3.36 7.26 -1.03
N ASN A 264 4.05 8.02 -1.87
CA ASN A 264 3.80 9.44 -2.10
C ASN A 264 3.21 9.68 -3.51
N ASP A 265 3.34 8.72 -4.44
CA ASP A 265 2.80 8.82 -5.79
C ASP A 265 1.81 7.68 -6.08
N PHE A 266 0.55 8.04 -6.32
CA PHE A 266 -0.53 7.13 -6.73
C PHE A 266 -0.27 6.42 -8.08
N ASN A 267 0.81 6.75 -8.78
CA ASN A 267 1.25 6.11 -10.02
C ASN A 267 2.45 5.17 -9.83
N ASN A 268 2.95 4.98 -8.61
CA ASN A 268 4.08 4.10 -8.36
C ASN A 268 3.59 2.69 -8.00
N ILE A 269 3.55 1.82 -9.02
CA ILE A 269 3.15 0.40 -8.90
C ILE A 269 4.08 -0.38 -7.94
N ASP A 270 5.26 0.16 -7.64
CA ASP A 270 6.26 -0.48 -6.77
C ASP A 270 6.09 -0.10 -5.28
N GLY A 271 5.22 0.84 -4.95
CA GLY A 271 5.01 1.30 -3.56
C GLY A 271 4.06 0.39 -2.79
N VAL A 272 4.49 -0.17 -1.66
CA VAL A 272 3.58 -0.96 -0.82
C VAL A 272 2.57 -0.04 -0.12
N PRO A 273 1.25 -0.32 -0.21
CA PRO A 273 0.22 0.51 0.40
C PRO A 273 0.40 0.66 1.91
N ARG A 274 -0.03 1.80 2.46
CA ARG A 274 -0.07 1.98 3.92
C ARG A 274 -1.29 1.27 4.49
N THR A 275 -1.14 0.67 5.67
CA THR A 275 -2.24 0.03 6.40
C THR A 275 -3.05 1.00 7.24
N ASN A 276 -2.69 2.29 7.26
CA ASN A 276 -3.36 3.34 8.04
C ASN A 276 -4.42 4.13 7.26
N VAL A 277 -4.75 3.72 6.03
CA VAL A 277 -5.82 4.32 5.22
C VAL A 277 -7.09 3.46 5.29
N PRO A 278 -8.29 4.06 5.17
CA PRO A 278 -9.54 3.30 5.10
C PRO A 278 -9.47 2.25 3.98
N ALA A 279 -9.75 0.99 4.31
CA ALA A 279 -9.60 -0.15 3.40
C ALA A 279 -10.51 -0.08 2.16
N TYR A 280 -11.61 0.69 2.22
CA TYR A 280 -12.52 0.90 1.11
C TYR A 280 -13.17 2.28 1.18
N SER A 281 -13.47 2.84 0.01
CA SER A 281 -14.36 4.00 -0.10
C SER A 281 -15.79 3.51 -0.31
N SER A 282 -16.76 4.04 0.44
CA SER A 282 -18.18 3.69 0.25
C SER A 282 -18.73 4.08 -1.13
N GLN A 283 -18.04 4.97 -1.84
CA GLN A 283 -18.39 5.42 -3.18
C GLN A 283 -17.63 4.66 -4.28
N GLN A 284 -16.80 3.68 -3.91
CA GLN A 284 -16.02 2.90 -4.84
C GLN A 284 -16.93 2.00 -5.69
N LYS A 285 -17.05 2.34 -6.97
CA LYS A 285 -17.90 1.61 -7.94
C LYS A 285 -17.16 0.50 -8.69
N LYS A 286 -15.83 0.44 -8.58
CA LYS A 286 -14.96 -0.56 -9.23
C LYS A 286 -14.04 -1.20 -8.21
N ILE A 287 -13.74 -2.49 -8.37
CA ILE A 287 -12.67 -3.14 -7.59
C ILE A 287 -11.35 -2.42 -7.92
N ASN A 288 -10.61 -2.03 -6.89
CA ASN A 288 -9.23 -1.56 -7.05
C ASN A 288 -8.31 -2.72 -6.66
N THR A 289 -7.55 -3.23 -7.63
CA THR A 289 -6.60 -4.32 -7.45
C THR A 289 -5.16 -3.85 -7.27
N GLU A 290 -4.87 -2.55 -7.43
CA GLU A 290 -3.50 -1.98 -7.37
C GLU A 290 -2.80 -2.27 -6.04
N ASN A 291 -3.51 -2.10 -4.93
CA ASN A 291 -2.95 -2.35 -3.60
C ASN A 291 -2.63 -3.83 -3.40
N PHE A 292 -3.54 -4.71 -3.81
CA PHE A 292 -3.35 -6.15 -3.74
C PHE A 292 -2.19 -6.59 -4.64
N GLU A 293 -2.13 -6.05 -5.86
CA GLU A 293 -1.04 -6.24 -6.81
C GLU A 293 0.31 -5.85 -6.24
N ALA A 294 0.40 -4.68 -5.61
CA ALA A 294 1.62 -4.22 -4.99
C ALA A 294 2.06 -5.16 -3.85
N TYR A 295 1.16 -5.61 -2.97
CA TYR A 295 1.50 -6.58 -1.91
C TYR A 295 1.97 -7.92 -2.47
N THR A 296 1.27 -8.44 -3.49
CA THR A 296 1.59 -9.72 -4.13
C THR A 296 2.92 -9.68 -4.86
N LYS A 297 3.18 -8.62 -5.64
CA LYS A 297 4.42 -8.47 -6.42
C LYS A 297 5.64 -8.18 -5.55
N ASN A 298 5.48 -7.42 -4.47
CA ASN A 298 6.55 -7.15 -3.50
C ASN A 298 6.83 -8.33 -2.54
N GLY A 299 6.21 -9.49 -2.75
CA GLY A 299 6.53 -10.72 -2.01
C GLY A 299 6.01 -10.77 -0.57
N PHE A 300 4.99 -9.99 -0.21
CA PHE A 300 4.39 -10.04 1.13
C PHE A 300 3.95 -11.47 1.49
N MET A 301 3.09 -12.03 0.64
CA MET A 301 2.53 -13.36 0.82
C MET A 301 3.60 -14.46 0.68
N THR A 302 4.62 -14.23 -0.14
CA THR A 302 5.79 -15.11 -0.25
C THR A 302 6.53 -15.23 1.08
N LEU A 303 6.80 -14.10 1.74
CA LEU A 303 7.45 -14.07 3.05
C LEU A 303 6.53 -14.60 4.16
N GLN A 304 5.23 -14.32 4.07
CA GLN A 304 4.24 -14.86 5.00
C GLN A 304 4.20 -16.38 4.92
N THR A 305 4.14 -16.93 3.70
CA THR A 305 4.15 -18.37 3.44
C THR A 305 5.47 -18.99 3.88
N LEU A 306 6.60 -18.31 3.69
CA LEU A 306 7.91 -18.75 4.16
C LEU A 306 7.93 -18.98 5.68
N VAL A 307 7.46 -17.99 6.45
CA VAL A 307 7.41 -18.08 7.93
C VAL A 307 6.36 -19.10 8.36
N THR A 308 5.20 -19.12 7.72
CA THR A 308 4.09 -20.03 8.08
C THR A 308 4.43 -21.49 7.77
N ARG A 309 5.21 -21.76 6.72
CA ARG A 309 5.70 -23.12 6.42
C ARG A 309 6.74 -23.59 7.44
N PHE A 310 7.45 -22.66 8.06
CA PHE A 310 8.45 -22.95 9.08
C PHE A 310 7.83 -23.19 10.47
N ALA A 311 6.80 -22.40 10.82
CA ALA A 311 6.06 -22.48 12.07
C ALA A 311 5.30 -23.81 12.22
#